data_AF-A0A542CUT2-F1
#
_entry.id   AF-A0A542CUT2-F1
#
_cell.length_a   1.000
_cell.length_b   1.000
_cell.length_c   1.000
_cell.angle_alpha   90.00
_cell.angle_beta   90.00
_cell.angle_gamma   90.00
#
_symmetry.space_group_name_H-M   'P 1'
#
loop_
_entity.id
_entity.type
_entity.pdbx_description
1 polymer ?
#
loop_
_entity_poly.entity_id
_entity_poly.type
_entity_poly.pdbx_seq_one_letter_code
_entity_poly.pdbx_strand_id
1 'polypeptide(L)'
;MGRQDQDKSRSRAEYERGLPDYHDPTRGFGGAAPTYSALTLRIVLAAIALVLSVGAAVVFAVMGVLWGVVILGVLALGSAADLAWVIHRKRRGEPG
;
A
#
# COMPACT_ATOMS: atom_id res chain seq x y z
N MET A 1 -22.67 36.37 -9.44
CA MET A 1 -23.18 35.06 -8.98
C MET A 1 -22.12 34.45 -8.05
N GLY A 2 -22.19 34.78 -6.76
CA GLY A 2 -21.14 34.43 -5.79
C GLY A 2 -21.39 33.05 -5.19
N ARG A 3 -20.36 32.18 -5.21
CA ARG A 3 -20.32 30.92 -4.47
C ARG A 3 -20.31 31.25 -2.97
N GLN A 4 -21.43 31.01 -2.30
CA GLN A 4 -21.46 30.88 -0.85
C GLN A 4 -20.95 29.47 -0.54
N ASP A 5 -19.64 29.31 -0.44
CA ASP A 5 -19.04 28.15 0.20
C ASP A 5 -19.36 28.28 1.69
N GLN A 6 -20.48 27.68 2.08
CA GLN A 6 -20.93 27.57 3.46
C GLN A 6 -19.89 26.77 4.23
N ASP A 7 -19.03 27.48 4.95
CA ASP A 7 -18.31 26.95 6.10
C ASP A 7 -19.33 26.54 7.17
N LYS A 8 -19.95 25.37 6.99
CA LYS A 8 -20.80 24.75 7.99
C LYS A 8 -19.88 24.29 9.12
N SER A 9 -19.71 25.14 10.11
CA SER A 9 -19.11 24.79 11.40
C SER A 9 -19.72 23.47 11.89
N ARG A 10 -18.93 22.40 11.86
CA ARG A 10 -19.36 21.05 12.24
C ARG A 10 -19.85 21.06 13.68
N SER A 11 -20.91 20.30 13.97
CA SER A 11 -21.53 20.34 15.30
C SER A 11 -20.59 19.79 16.36
N ARG A 12 -20.65 20.32 17.59
CA ARG A 12 -19.84 19.85 18.72
C ARG A 12 -19.98 18.34 18.99
N ALA A 13 -21.18 17.80 18.74
CA ALA A 13 -21.47 16.37 18.85
C ALA A 13 -20.78 15.49 17.77
N GLU A 14 -20.27 16.10 16.69
CA GLU A 14 -19.44 15.43 15.68
C GLU A 14 -17.97 15.38 16.12
N TYR A 15 -17.48 16.44 16.77
CA TYR A 15 -16.15 16.47 17.39
C TYR A 15 -16.03 15.51 18.58
N GLU A 16 -17.05 15.44 19.44
CA GLU A 16 -17.09 14.52 20.59
C GLU A 16 -17.12 13.04 20.18
N ARG A 17 -17.54 12.74 18.95
CA ARG A 17 -17.60 11.37 18.41
C ARG A 17 -16.23 10.82 17.98
N GLY A 18 -15.17 11.64 18.07
CA GLY A 18 -13.84 11.30 17.58
C GLY A 18 -13.79 11.44 16.06
N LEU A 19 -13.37 12.60 15.58
CA LEU A 19 -13.18 12.82 14.15
C LEU A 19 -12.05 11.88 13.65
N PRO A 20 -12.25 11.13 12.56
CA PRO A 20 -11.19 10.32 11.97
C PRO A 20 -9.93 11.17 11.77
N ASP A 21 -8.81 10.70 12.33
CA ASP A 21 -7.50 11.35 12.29
C ASP A 21 -7.39 12.75 12.94
N TYR A 22 -8.18 13.03 13.98
CA TYR A 22 -8.03 14.26 14.78
C TYR A 22 -6.74 14.31 15.61
N HIS A 23 -6.16 13.16 15.93
CA HIS A 23 -5.00 13.03 16.84
C HIS A 23 -3.69 12.64 16.13
N ASP A 24 -3.59 12.75 14.81
CA ASP A 24 -2.33 12.46 14.10
C ASP A 24 -1.49 13.73 13.92
N PRO A 25 -0.37 13.90 14.67
CA PRO A 25 0.49 15.09 14.59
C PRO A 25 1.24 15.22 13.26
N THR A 26 1.18 14.22 12.37
CA THR A 26 1.80 14.23 11.05
C THR A 26 0.80 14.51 9.92
N ARG A 27 -0.46 14.76 10.25
CA ARG A 27 -1.52 15.05 9.27
C ARG A 27 -1.17 16.30 8.46
N GLY A 28 -0.89 16.11 7.16
CA GLY A 28 -0.63 17.19 6.22
C GLY A 28 0.84 17.47 5.90
N PHE A 29 1.81 16.79 6.53
CA PHE A 29 3.19 16.84 6.05
C PHE A 29 3.29 16.05 4.73
N GLY A 30 3.25 16.76 3.59
CA GLY A 30 3.36 16.17 2.25
C GLY A 30 2.06 15.62 1.63
N GLY A 31 0.88 15.93 2.18
CA GLY A 31 -0.40 15.52 1.56
C GLY A 31 -0.74 14.03 1.70
N ALA A 32 -0.32 13.39 2.81
CA ALA A 32 -0.59 11.97 3.07
C ALA A 32 -2.11 11.66 3.00
N ALA A 33 -2.49 10.96 1.93
CA ALA A 33 -3.85 10.46 1.75
C ALA A 33 -4.19 9.43 2.84
N PRO A 34 -5.48 9.31 3.24
CA PRO A 34 -5.92 8.33 4.22
C PRO A 34 -5.42 6.91 3.88
N THR A 35 -5.25 6.10 4.93
CA THR A 35 -4.69 4.74 5.08
C THR A 35 -4.90 3.73 3.93
N TYR A 36 -5.79 4.00 2.98
CA TYR A 36 -6.02 3.25 1.75
C TYR A 36 -4.90 3.37 0.70
N SER A 37 -4.19 4.50 0.61
CA SER A 37 -3.09 4.64 -0.38
C SER A 37 -1.92 3.70 -0.11
N ALA A 38 -1.62 3.44 1.16
CA ALA A 38 -0.53 2.53 1.55
C ALA A 38 -0.80 1.08 1.14
N LEU A 39 -2.06 0.63 1.21
CA LEU A 39 -2.43 -0.74 0.85
C LEU A 39 -2.29 -0.98 -0.66
N THR A 40 -2.82 -0.07 -1.46
CA THR A 40 -2.70 -0.15 -2.93
C THR A 40 -1.24 -0.04 -3.35
N LEU A 41 -0.47 0.86 -2.73
CA LEU A 41 0.97 0.97 -2.99
C LEU A 41 1.70 -0.34 -2.68
N ARG A 42 1.41 -0.98 -1.54
CA ARG A 42 2.05 -2.25 -1.17
C ARG A 42 1.76 -3.36 -2.17
N ILE A 43 0.51 -3.47 -2.63
CA ILE A 43 0.13 -4.42 -3.70
C ILE A 43 0.91 -4.14 -4.98
N VAL A 44 0.96 -2.87 -5.42
CA VAL A 44 1.66 -2.47 -6.65
C VAL A 44 3.16 -2.73 -6.55
N LEU A 45 3.79 -2.34 -5.44
CA LEU A 45 5.21 -2.59 -5.20
C LEU A 45 5.54 -4.09 -5.15
N ALA A 46 4.74 -4.88 -4.43
CA ALA A 46 4.92 -6.33 -4.38
C ALA A 46 4.74 -6.98 -5.75
N ALA A 47 3.76 -6.54 -6.55
CA ALA A 47 3.55 -7.05 -7.90
C ALA A 47 4.72 -6.70 -8.84
N ILE A 48 5.20 -5.46 -8.82
CA ILE A 48 6.36 -5.03 -9.62
C ILE A 48 7.61 -5.80 -9.20
N ALA A 49 7.88 -5.90 -7.89
CA ALA A 49 9.02 -6.64 -7.36
C ALA A 49 8.97 -8.11 -7.77
N LEU A 50 7.81 -8.75 -7.72
CA LEU A 50 7.61 -10.12 -8.16
C LEU A 50 7.91 -10.27 -9.66
N VAL A 51 7.33 -9.43 -10.51
CA VAL A 51 7.52 -9.50 -11.98
C VAL A 51 8.99 -9.28 -12.35
N LEU A 52 9.63 -8.26 -11.78
CA LEU A 52 11.04 -7.97 -12.04
C LEU A 52 11.95 -9.09 -11.54
N SER A 53 11.68 -9.64 -10.35
CA SER A 53 12.48 -10.73 -9.79
C SER A 53 12.39 -11.98 -10.65
N VAL A 54 11.17 -12.35 -11.08
CA VAL A 54 10.96 -13.51 -11.96
C VAL A 54 11.61 -13.28 -13.34
N GLY A 55 11.41 -12.12 -13.95
CA GLY A 55 12.01 -11.79 -15.25
C GLY A 55 13.54 -11.82 -15.21
N ALA A 56 14.14 -11.19 -14.20
CA ALA A 56 15.58 -11.20 -14.01
C ALA A 56 16.12 -12.61 -13.69
N ALA A 57 15.39 -13.42 -12.91
CA ALA A 57 15.78 -14.80 -12.61
C ALA A 57 15.84 -15.64 -13.88
N VAL A 58 14.88 -15.47 -14.79
CA VAL A 58 14.89 -16.15 -16.10
C VAL A 58 16.10 -15.72 -16.94
N VAL A 59 16.39 -14.42 -17.01
CA VAL A 59 17.57 -13.91 -17.73
C VAL A 59 18.85 -14.51 -17.16
N PHE A 60 19.00 -14.50 -15.82
CA PHE A 60 20.18 -15.07 -15.16
C PHE A 60 20.30 -16.58 -15.33
N ALA A 61 19.18 -17.31 -15.39
CA ALA A 61 19.19 -18.73 -15.69
C ALA A 61 19.69 -19.01 -17.10
N VAL A 62 19.25 -18.22 -18.10
CA VAL A 62 19.75 -18.31 -19.48
C VAL A 62 21.23 -17.97 -19.57
N MET A 63 21.71 -17.03 -18.76
CA MET A 63 23.13 -16.67 -18.68
C MET A 63 23.99 -17.64 -17.84
N GLY A 64 23.39 -18.66 -17.20
CA GLY A 64 24.09 -19.62 -16.35
C GLY A 64 24.53 -19.06 -14.98
N VAL A 65 23.99 -17.91 -14.55
CA VAL A 65 24.35 -17.25 -13.29
C VAL A 65 23.48 -17.78 -12.15
N LEU A 66 23.78 -19.00 -11.69
CA LEU A 66 22.93 -19.74 -10.75
C LEU A 66 22.69 -19.02 -9.40
N TRP A 67 23.71 -18.38 -8.84
CA TRP A 67 23.56 -17.66 -7.56
C TRP A 67 22.54 -16.52 -7.67
N GLY A 68 22.51 -15.84 -8.82
CA GLY A 68 21.56 -14.77 -9.08
C GLY A 68 20.13 -15.28 -9.22
N VAL A 69 19.95 -16.46 -9.84
CA VAL A 69 18.64 -17.15 -9.90
C VAL A 69 18.13 -17.46 -8.49
N VAL A 70 19.00 -17.95 -7.61
CA VAL A 70 18.63 -18.29 -6.23
C VAL A 70 18.19 -17.04 -5.46
N ILE A 71 18.97 -15.95 -5.49
CA ILE A 71 18.63 -14.71 -4.79
C ILE A 71 17.30 -14.14 -5.29
N LEU A 72 17.14 -14.04 -6.61
CA LEU A 72 15.92 -13.51 -7.22
C LEU A 72 14.72 -14.42 -6.97
N GLY A 73 14.93 -15.75 -6.90
CA GLY A 73 13.91 -16.71 -6.50
C GLY A 73 13.43 -16.47 -5.07
N VAL A 74 14.33 -16.22 -4.12
CA VAL A 74 13.97 -15.88 -2.73
C VAL A 74 13.18 -14.57 -2.67
N LEU A 75 13.61 -13.53 -3.41
CA LEU A 75 12.89 -12.25 -3.47
C LEU A 75 11.51 -12.39 -4.11
N ALA A 76 11.39 -13.20 -5.16
CA ALA A 76 10.11 -13.51 -5.80
C ALA A 76 9.17 -14.24 -4.82
N LEU A 77 9.66 -15.24 -4.09
CA LEU A 77 8.88 -15.94 -3.07
C LEU A 77 8.40 -15.00 -1.96
N GLY A 78 9.29 -14.14 -1.45
CA GLY A 78 8.92 -13.13 -0.44
C GLY A 78 7.85 -12.16 -0.94
N SER A 79 8.01 -11.65 -2.16
CA SER A 79 7.05 -10.74 -2.79
C SER A 79 5.70 -11.40 -3.05
N ALA A 80 5.70 -12.67 -3.47
CA ALA A 80 4.48 -13.45 -3.66
C ALA A 80 3.75 -13.71 -2.33
N ALA A 81 4.50 -14.02 -1.27
CA ALA A 81 3.94 -14.20 0.08
C ALA A 81 3.33 -12.89 0.62
N ASP A 82 4.00 -11.75 0.43
CA ASP A 82 3.46 -10.43 0.82
C ASP A 82 2.15 -10.12 0.08
N LEU A 83 2.16 -10.31 -1.24
CA LEU A 83 0.98 -10.09 -2.08
C LEU A 83 -0.17 -11.01 -1.66
N ALA A 84 0.10 -12.30 -1.45
CA ALA A 84 -0.88 -13.27 -1.00
C ALA A 84 -1.43 -12.90 0.38
N TRP A 85 -0.58 -12.48 1.32
CA TRP A 85 -1.00 -12.04 2.65
C TRP A 85 -1.90 -10.82 2.60
N VAL A 86 -1.55 -9.81 1.79
CA VAL A 86 -2.35 -8.59 1.64
C VAL A 86 -3.71 -8.91 1.01
N ILE A 87 -3.75 -9.73 -0.03
CA ILE A 87 -5.00 -10.17 -0.66
C ILE A 87 -5.85 -10.98 0.33
N HIS A 88 -5.22 -11.89 1.07
CA HIS A 88 -5.88 -12.73 2.08
C HIS A 88 -6.48 -11.88 3.21
N ARG A 89 -5.73 -10.90 3.72
CA ARG A 89 -6.20 -9.94 4.72
C ARG A 89 -7.41 -9.16 4.20
N LYS A 90 -7.34 -8.68 2.95
CA LYS A 90 -8.46 -7.97 2.30
C LYS A 90 -9.72 -8.84 2.18
N ARG A 91 -9.56 -10.15 1.93
CA ARG A 91 -10.68 -11.09 1.81
C ARG A 91 -11.34 -11.46 3.14
N ARG A 92 -10.64 -11.32 4.27
CA ARG A 92 -11.21 -11.62 5.61
C ARG A 92 -12.14 -10.55 6.16
N GLY A 93 -12.31 -9.42 5.47
CA GLY A 93 -13.34 -8.44 5.83
C GLY A 93 -13.05 -7.69 7.13
N GLU A 94 -11.79 -7.54 7.51
CA GLU A 94 -11.36 -6.49 8.43
C GLU A 94 -11.04 -5.25 7.56
N PRO A 95 -12.03 -4.38 7.26
CA PRO A 95 -11.70 -3.05 6.77
C PRO A 95 -10.89 -2.36 7.88
N GLY A 96 -9.78 -1.75 7.46
CA GLY A 96 -9.02 -0.86 8.34
C GLY A 96 -9.84 0.34 8.80
#